data_AF-A0A949B1R6-F1
#
_entry.id   AF-A0A949B1R6-F1
#
_cell.length_a   1.000
_cell.length_b   1.000
_cell.length_c   1.000
_cell.angle_alpha   90.00
_cell.angle_beta   90.00
_cell.angle_gamma   90.00
#
_symmetry.space_group_name_H-M   'P 1'
#
loop_
_entity.id
_entity.type
_entity.pdbx_description
1 polymer ?
#
loop_
_entity_poly.entity_id
_entity_poly.type
_entity_poly.pdbx_seq_one_letter_code
_entity_poly.pdbx_strand_id
1 'polypeptide(L)'
;MLKRWILYLRQMGPAWIVSAVACGPATLASVSIAGASYGFELLWVVILSAVFGATAQYLGARIGIIEGRGIIATTERRLGNVLAWFLAIDAVLATYIAALVLMNALAGITSLVTRIETPWWGESLMP
;
A
#
# COMPACT_ATOMS: atom_id res chain seq x y z
N MET A 1 18.75 -24.02 -15.24
CA MET A 1 17.44 -23.44 -14.82
C MET A 1 17.55 -22.62 -13.54
N LEU A 2 18.17 -23.12 -12.47
CA LEU A 2 18.31 -22.40 -11.18
C LEU A 2 18.99 -21.02 -11.28
N LYS A 3 20.06 -20.90 -12.08
CA LYS A 3 20.75 -19.62 -12.33
C LYS A 3 19.83 -18.55 -12.93
N ARG A 4 18.83 -18.95 -13.74
CA ARG A 4 17.86 -18.04 -14.36
C ARG A 4 16.87 -17.49 -13.33
N TRP A 5 16.40 -18.33 -12.40
CA TRP A 5 15.54 -17.93 -11.29
C TRP A 5 16.25 -16.98 -10.32
N ILE A 6 17.52 -17.24 -10.00
CA ILE A 6 18.33 -16.36 -9.15
C ILE A 6 18.55 -15.00 -9.83
N LEU A 7 18.75 -14.97 -11.15
CA LEU A 7 18.84 -13.72 -11.91
C LEU A 7 17.53 -12.93 -11.85
N TYR A 8 16.38 -13.58 -12.02
CA TYR A 8 15.08 -12.91 -11.89
C TYR A 8 14.88 -12.31 -10.49
N LEU A 9 15.17 -13.07 -9.43
CA LEU A 9 15.06 -12.58 -8.04
C LEU A 9 15.97 -11.36 -7.78
N ARG A 10 17.19 -11.34 -8.34
CA ARG A 10 18.09 -10.17 -8.24
C ARG A 10 17.58 -8.96 -9.03
N GLN A 11 16.89 -9.17 -10.15
CA GLN A 11 16.34 -8.10 -10.98
C GLN A 11 15.02 -7.53 -10.46
N MET A 12 14.27 -8.27 -9.65
CA MET A 12 13.01 -7.78 -9.06
C MET A 12 13.22 -6.58 -8.13
N GLY A 13 14.43 -6.41 -7.57
CA GLY A 13 14.81 -5.19 -6.85
C GLY A 13 13.82 -4.79 -5.75
N PRO A 14 13.46 -3.50 -5.61
CA PRO A 14 12.57 -3.02 -4.55
C PRO A 14 11.09 -3.44 -4.71
N ALA A 15 10.71 -4.08 -5.83
CA ALA A 15 9.31 -4.44 -6.09
C ALA A 15 8.73 -5.38 -5.01
N TRP A 16 9.57 -6.26 -4.43
CA TRP A 16 9.15 -7.13 -3.32
C TRP A 16 8.75 -6.34 -2.07
N ILE A 17 9.48 -5.28 -1.74
CA ILE A 17 9.18 -4.42 -0.59
C ILE A 17 7.84 -3.71 -0.82
N VAL A 18 7.63 -3.17 -2.02
CA VAL A 18 6.37 -2.50 -2.39
C VAL A 18 5.20 -3.48 -2.32
N SER A 19 5.37 -4.70 -2.82
CA SER A 19 4.34 -5.74 -2.76
C SER A 19 4.04 -6.20 -1.33
N ALA A 20 5.06 -6.30 -0.46
CA ALA A 20 4.88 -6.66 0.94
C ALA A 20 4.10 -5.59 1.71
N VAL A 21 4.38 -4.31 1.44
CA VAL A 21 3.62 -3.18 2.02
C VAL A 21 2.18 -3.18 1.53
N ALA A 22 1.94 -3.45 0.24
CA ALA A 22 0.60 -3.52 -0.33
C ALA A 22 -0.24 -4.68 0.26
N CYS A 23 0.38 -5.83 0.52
CA CYS A 23 -0.26 -7.00 1.14
C CYS A 23 -0.18 -6.97 2.68
N GLY A 24 -0.32 -5.78 3.28
CA GLY A 24 -0.24 -5.59 4.72
C GLY A 24 -1.45 -6.14 5.50
N PRO A 25 -1.38 -6.13 6.84
CA PRO A 25 -2.46 -6.61 7.71
C PRO A 25 -3.80 -5.92 7.47
N ALA A 26 -3.79 -4.62 7.16
CA ALA A 26 -5.02 -3.88 6.86
C ALA A 26 -5.72 -4.38 5.59
N THR A 27 -4.95 -4.66 4.52
CA THR A 27 -5.49 -5.23 3.28
C THR A 27 -6.05 -6.61 3.55
N LEU A 28 -5.32 -7.46 4.28
CA LEU A 28 -5.76 -8.81 4.65
C LEU A 28 -7.04 -8.80 5.49
N ALA A 29 -7.16 -7.88 6.45
CA ALA A 29 -8.36 -7.71 7.25
C ALA A 29 -9.55 -7.28 6.38
N SER A 30 -9.35 -6.29 5.50
CA SER A 30 -10.41 -5.77 4.64
C SER A 30 -10.96 -6.82 3.68
N VAL A 31 -10.09 -7.59 3.01
CA VAL A 31 -10.54 -8.67 2.11
C VAL A 31 -11.18 -9.84 2.87
N SER A 32 -10.73 -10.11 4.11
CA SER A 32 -11.33 -11.16 4.95
C SER A 32 -12.73 -10.76 5.42
N ILE A 33 -12.92 -9.51 5.87
CA ILE A 33 -14.23 -8.98 6.25
C ILE A 33 -15.16 -8.95 5.04
N ALA A 34 -14.66 -8.52 3.87
CA ALA A 34 -15.42 -8.54 2.63
C ALA A 34 -15.83 -9.98 2.23
N GLY A 35 -14.92 -10.95 2.35
CA GLY A 35 -15.22 -12.36 2.08
C GLY A 35 -16.20 -12.97 3.07
N ALA A 36 -16.11 -12.62 4.35
CA ALA A 36 -17.07 -13.07 5.37
C ALA A 36 -18.46 -12.48 5.16
N SER A 37 -18.55 -11.24 4.67
CA SER A 37 -19.82 -10.52 4.51
C SER A 37 -20.50 -10.78 3.17
N TYR A 38 -19.73 -10.92 2.09
CA TYR A 38 -20.23 -10.99 0.70
C TYR A 38 -19.83 -12.29 -0.02
N GLY A 39 -19.16 -13.24 0.66
CA GLY A 39 -18.68 -14.47 0.05
C GLY A 39 -17.74 -14.18 -1.13
N PHE A 40 -18.05 -14.76 -2.29
CA PHE A 40 -17.25 -14.60 -3.52
C PHE A 40 -17.75 -13.50 -4.46
N GLU A 41 -18.81 -12.76 -4.10
CA GLU A 41 -19.41 -11.76 -5.00
C GLU A 41 -18.47 -10.60 -5.33
N LEU A 42 -17.55 -10.26 -4.41
CA LEU A 42 -16.59 -9.15 -4.58
C LEU A 42 -15.25 -9.57 -5.18
N LEU A 43 -15.08 -10.85 -5.57
CA LEU A 43 -13.78 -11.35 -6.01
C LEU A 43 -13.28 -10.67 -7.29
N TRP A 44 -14.21 -10.29 -8.19
CA TRP A 44 -13.88 -9.51 -9.38
C TRP A 44 -13.36 -8.11 -9.05
N VAL A 45 -13.87 -7.48 -7.98
CA VAL A 45 -13.41 -6.17 -7.51
C VAL A 45 -11.97 -6.25 -7.02
N VAL A 46 -11.63 -7.32 -6.30
CA VAL A 46 -10.26 -7.56 -5.81
C VAL A 46 -9.28 -7.70 -6.97
N ILE A 47 -9.63 -8.47 -8.00
CA ILE A 47 -8.80 -8.62 -9.19
C ILE A 47 -8.61 -7.28 -9.92
N LEU A 48 -9.70 -6.53 -10.14
CA LEU A 48 -9.61 -5.21 -10.78
C LEU A 48 -8.75 -4.24 -9.97
N SER A 49 -8.92 -4.21 -8.65
CA SER A 49 -8.10 -3.39 -7.75
C SER A 49 -6.61 -3.73 -7.88
N ALA A 50 -6.26 -5.02 -7.93
CA ALA A 50 -4.87 -5.45 -8.13
C ALA A 50 -4.30 -4.98 -9.47
N VAL A 51 -5.07 -5.04 -10.56
CA VAL A 51 -4.64 -4.57 -11.90
C VAL A 51 -4.41 -3.06 -11.92
N PHE A 52 -5.33 -2.29 -11.35
CA PHE A 52 -5.18 -0.84 -11.25
C PHE A 52 -3.99 -0.45 -10.37
N GLY A 53 -3.84 -1.11 -9.21
CA GLY A 53 -2.71 -0.91 -8.30
C GLY A 53 -1.37 -1.22 -8.96
N ALA A 54 -1.25 -2.34 -9.67
CA ALA A 54 -0.04 -2.71 -10.40
C ALA A 54 0.29 -1.69 -11.50
N THR A 55 -0.72 -1.22 -12.23
CA THR A 55 -0.56 -0.22 -13.28
C THR A 55 -0.08 1.12 -12.71
N ALA A 56 -0.68 1.58 -11.61
CA ALA A 56 -0.28 2.82 -10.94
C ALA A 56 1.16 2.73 -10.41
N GLN A 57 1.54 1.62 -9.77
CA GLN A 57 2.91 1.38 -9.30
C GLN A 57 3.92 1.34 -10.46
N TYR A 58 3.55 0.69 -11.56
CA TYR A 58 4.39 0.65 -12.77
C TYR A 58 4.63 2.04 -13.34
N LEU A 59 3.59 2.87 -13.44
CA LEU A 59 3.72 4.25 -13.92
C LEU A 59 4.58 5.10 -12.98
N GLY A 60 4.38 4.98 -11.67
CA GLY A 60 5.20 5.68 -10.67
C GLY A 60 6.68 5.29 -10.75
N ALA A 61 6.96 3.99 -10.85
CA ALA A 61 8.32 3.49 -11.04
C ALA A 61 8.92 3.98 -12.36
N ARG A 62 8.15 3.97 -13.44
CA ARG A 62 8.58 4.43 -14.76
C ARG A 62 8.94 5.92 -14.76
N ILE A 63 8.16 6.76 -14.10
CA ILE A 63 8.48 8.20 -13.95
C ILE A 63 9.80 8.37 -13.19
N GLY A 64 9.97 7.66 -12.08
CA GLY A 64 11.21 7.70 -11.29
C GLY A 64 12.46 7.30 -12.09
N ILE A 65 12.35 6.26 -12.93
CA ILE A 65 13.43 5.77 -13.77
C ILE A 65 13.74 6.74 -14.93
N ILE A 66 12.72 7.26 -15.61
CA ILE A 66 12.91 8.11 -16.81
C ILE A 66 13.42 9.50 -16.45
N GLU A 67 12.85 10.14 -15.42
CA GLU A 67 13.22 11.52 -15.06
C GLU A 67 14.44 11.56 -14.12
N GLY A 68 14.74 10.44 -13.44
CA GLY A 68 15.78 10.35 -12.42
C GLY A 68 15.42 11.09 -11.13
N ARG A 69 14.14 11.43 -10.93
CA ARG A 69 13.62 12.23 -9.81
C ARG A 69 12.25 11.69 -9.38
N GLY A 70 11.83 12.04 -8.18
CA GLY A 70 10.48 11.73 -7.70
C GLY A 70 9.38 12.44 -8.51
N ILE A 71 8.15 11.95 -8.37
CA ILE A 71 6.96 12.50 -9.06
C ILE A 71 6.77 13.97 -8.71
N ILE A 72 6.92 14.36 -7.44
CA ILE A 72 6.75 15.76 -6.98
C ILE A 72 7.75 16.69 -7.66
N ALA A 73 9.04 16.35 -7.66
CA ALA A 73 10.09 17.15 -8.30
C ALA A 73 9.92 17.22 -9.83
N THR A 74 9.42 16.14 -10.44
CA THR A 74 9.09 16.10 -11.86
C THR A 74 7.93 17.05 -12.17
N THR A 75 6.90 17.06 -11.34
CA THR A 75 5.74 17.95 -11.46
C THR A 75 6.14 19.41 -11.28
N GLU A 76 6.98 19.71 -10.29
CA GLU A 76 7.49 21.07 -10.07
C GLU A 76 8.18 21.61 -11.33
N ARG A 77 9.02 20.79 -11.96
CA ARG A 77 9.75 21.16 -13.17
C ARG A 77 8.87 21.33 -14.40
N ARG A 78 7.83 20.51 -14.58
CA ARG A 78 7.01 20.46 -15.80
C ARG A 78 5.74 21.29 -15.74
N LEU A 79 5.13 21.40 -14.56
CA LEU A 79 3.80 21.99 -14.34
C LEU A 79 3.83 23.15 -13.34
N GLY A 80 4.97 23.42 -12.71
CA GLY A 80 5.17 24.56 -11.82
C GLY A 80 5.00 24.22 -10.33
N ASN A 81 5.44 25.17 -9.49
CA ASN A 81 5.59 24.98 -8.05
C ASN A 81 4.25 24.79 -7.32
N VAL A 82 3.20 25.49 -7.75
CA VAL A 82 1.88 25.42 -7.09
C VAL A 82 1.30 24.01 -7.15
N LEU A 83 1.29 23.38 -8.33
CA LEU A 83 0.77 22.02 -8.51
C LEU A 83 1.64 20.98 -7.81
N ALA A 84 2.95 21.20 -7.73
CA ALA A 84 3.86 20.33 -6.99
C ALA A 84 3.58 20.36 -5.49
N TRP A 85 3.32 21.53 -4.91
CA TRP A 85 2.92 21.65 -3.50
C TRP A 85 1.57 21.01 -3.22
N PHE A 86 0.57 21.18 -4.10
CA PHE A 86 -0.70 20.48 -3.97
C PHE A 86 -0.50 18.96 -3.95
N LEU A 87 0.27 18.41 -4.88
CA LEU A 87 0.60 16.98 -4.91
C LEU A 87 1.40 16.52 -3.68
N ALA A 88 2.31 17.36 -3.17
CA ALA A 88 3.07 17.04 -1.98
C ALA A 88 2.18 16.96 -0.74
N ILE A 89 1.28 17.93 -0.56
CA ILE A 89 0.32 17.95 0.55
C ILE A 89 -0.63 16.76 0.46
N ASP A 90 -1.19 16.49 -0.72
CA ASP A 90 -2.06 15.35 -0.98
C ASP A 90 -1.34 14.02 -0.64
N ALA A 91 -0.12 13.83 -1.14
CA ALA A 91 0.67 12.63 -0.88
C ALA A 91 0.98 12.45 0.62
N VAL A 92 1.31 13.53 1.34
CA VAL A 92 1.56 13.49 2.78
C VAL A 92 0.29 13.13 3.54
N LEU A 93 -0.85 13.76 3.23
CA LEU A 93 -2.13 13.46 3.86
C LEU A 93 -2.57 12.02 3.61
N ALA A 94 -2.50 11.56 2.35
CA ALA A 94 -2.85 10.20 2.00
C ALA A 94 -1.97 9.17 2.71
N THR A 95 -0.66 9.42 2.78
CA THR A 95 0.29 8.52 3.48
C THR A 95 0.04 8.52 4.99
N TYR A 96 -0.27 9.68 5.57
CA TYR A 96 -0.59 9.80 6.99
C TYR A 96 -1.85 9.01 7.36
N ILE A 97 -2.93 9.16 6.60
CA ILE A 97 -4.17 8.40 6.81
C ILE A 97 -3.93 6.91 6.63
N ALA A 98 -3.21 6.51 5.58
CA ALA A 98 -2.87 5.10 5.35
C ALA A 98 -2.05 4.52 6.51
N ALA A 99 -1.08 5.27 7.03
CA ALA A 99 -0.28 4.85 8.18
C ALA A 99 -1.12 4.69 9.46
N LEU A 100 -2.08 5.59 9.71
CA LEU A 100 -3.02 5.47 10.83
C LEU A 100 -3.87 4.19 10.73
N VAL A 101 -4.43 3.91 9.56
CA VAL A 101 -5.22 2.68 9.32
C VAL A 101 -4.36 1.43 9.52
N LEU A 102 -3.12 1.44 9.00
CA LEU A 102 -2.19 0.33 9.15
C LEU A 102 -1.83 0.09 10.62
N MET A 103 -1.61 1.17 11.38
CA MET A 103 -1.29 1.12 12.81
C MET A 103 -2.47 0.56 13.62
N ASN A 104 -3.70 0.98 13.31
CA ASN A 104 -4.90 0.47 13.98
C ASN A 104 -5.09 -1.04 13.70
N ALA A 105 -4.94 -1.46 12.44
CA ALA A 105 -5.00 -2.88 12.09
C ALA A 105 -3.92 -3.72 12.81
N LEU A 106 -2.68 -3.21 12.88
CA LEU A 106 -1.59 -3.88 13.58
C LEU A 106 -1.84 -3.97 15.10
N ALA A 107 -2.35 -2.91 15.71
CA ALA A 107 -2.72 -2.90 17.12
C ALA A 107 -3.82 -3.92 17.43
N GLY A 108 -4.85 -4.01 16.58
CA GLY A 108 -5.91 -5.02 16.70
C GLY A 108 -5.38 -6.46 16.66
N ILE A 109 -4.53 -6.78 15.68
CA ILE A 109 -3.93 -8.12 15.57
C ILE A 109 -3.03 -8.42 16.78
N THR A 110 -2.26 -7.44 17.25
CA THR A 110 -1.38 -7.60 18.42
C THR A 110 -2.19 -7.90 19.68
N SER A 111 -3.33 -7.23 19.87
CA SER A 111 -4.23 -7.48 21.01
C SER A 111 -4.80 -8.90 20.97
N LEU A 112 -5.22 -9.38 19.78
CA LEU A 112 -5.72 -10.75 19.60
C LEU A 112 -4.66 -11.82 19.96
N VAL A 113 -3.39 -11.60 19.61
CA VAL A 113 -2.31 -12.57 19.82
C VAL A 113 -1.78 -12.54 21.26
N THR A 114 -1.57 -11.34 21.82
CA THR A 114 -0.93 -11.16 23.13
C THR A 114 -1.92 -11.14 24.29
N ARG A 115 -3.22 -11.01 24.02
CA ARG A 115 -4.28 -10.72 25.01
C ARG A 115 -4.02 -9.48 25.87
N ILE A 116 -3.10 -8.61 25.45
CA ILE A 116 -2.87 -7.32 26.08
C ILE A 116 -3.84 -6.33 25.42
N GLU A 117 -4.69 -5.70 26.23
CA GLU A 117 -5.56 -4.63 25.75
C GLU A 117 -4.70 -3.44 25.31
N THR A 118 -4.86 -3.03 24.06
CA THR A 118 -4.22 -1.84 23.51
C THR A 118 -5.05 -0.62 23.92
N PRO A 119 -4.50 0.32 24.71
CA PRO A 119 -5.31 1.38 25.30
C PRO A 119 -5.56 2.51 24.26
N TRP A 120 -6.79 3.05 24.15
CA TRP A 120 -7.24 4.27 23.43
C TRP A 120 -6.84 4.54 21.94
N TRP A 121 -5.86 3.86 21.36
CA TRP A 121 -5.38 4.05 19.98
C TRP A 121 -5.59 2.83 19.06
N GLY A 122 -5.89 1.66 19.62
CA GLY A 122 -6.46 0.54 18.87
C GLY A 122 -7.93 0.46 19.23
N GLU A 123 -8.83 0.44 18.26
CA GLU A 123 -10.24 0.21 18.57
C GLU A 123 -10.35 -1.13 19.31
N SER A 124 -10.77 -1.07 20.58
CA SER A 124 -11.20 -2.22 21.34
C SER A 124 -12.50 -2.73 20.71
N LEU A 125 -12.37 -3.51 19.63
CA LEU A 125 -13.46 -4.30 19.03
C LEU A 125 -13.77 -5.52 19.92
N MET A 126 -14.00 -5.28 21.22
CA MET A 126 -14.67 -6.23 22.10
C MET A 126 -16.04 -5.64 22.47
N PRO A 127 -17.15 -6.24 22.01
CA PRO A 127 -18.36 -6.28 22.83
C PRO A 127 -18.14 -7.15 24.08
#